data_AF-A0A522YRF9-F1
#
_entry.id   AF-A0A522YRF9-F1
#
_cell.length_a   1.000
_cell.length_b   1.000
_cell.length_c   1.000
_cell.angle_alpha   90.00
_cell.angle_beta   90.00
_cell.angle_gamma   90.00
#
_symmetry.space_group_name_H-M   'P 1'
#
loop_
_entity.id
_entity.type
_entity.pdbx_description
1 polymer ?
#
loop_
_entity_poly.entity_id
_entity_poly.type
_entity_poly.pdbx_seq_one_letter_code
_entity_poly.pdbx_strand_id
1 'polypeptide(L)'
;MIWSMMNTAIVRIKRNVDECLRKGNRRSFLLAVAAAAVLSACGGGGGGGASAPPPSTSTTVNITGSLSSLAKAKPSADPASANRSASAIDWAAAVLQVVDASGVVIGTGTVHADGTYSVSVPPGSNYFIRVQAGNLLLKAFVPSVTASATVNVTPTTTAHVIVLAGVLGVANAGEPGVSVSTALSSVNVDAVVMQITANPNVAAVATMLAANIASS
;
A
#
# COMPACT_ATOMS: atom_id res chain seq x y z
N MET A 1 6.86 -32.68 -1.96
CA MET A 1 5.65 -31.97 -2.44
C MET A 1 5.73 -30.44 -2.29
N ILE A 2 6.29 -29.88 -1.21
CA ILE A 2 6.43 -28.42 -0.99
C ILE A 2 7.35 -27.73 -2.04
N TRP A 3 8.43 -28.40 -2.45
CA TRP A 3 9.36 -27.90 -3.49
C TRP A 3 8.68 -27.66 -4.86
N SER A 4 7.68 -28.49 -5.22
CA SER A 4 6.91 -28.34 -6.47
C SER A 4 5.94 -27.15 -6.40
N MET A 5 5.38 -26.86 -5.22
CA MET A 5 4.46 -25.73 -5.02
C MET A 5 5.19 -24.38 -4.99
N MET A 6 6.39 -24.32 -4.40
CA MET A 6 7.22 -23.11 -4.37
C MET A 6 7.78 -22.74 -5.75
N ASN A 7 8.22 -23.72 -6.54
CA ASN A 7 8.62 -23.48 -7.92
C ASN A 7 7.44 -23.05 -8.79
N THR A 8 6.24 -23.58 -8.54
CA THR A 8 5.02 -23.17 -9.25
C THR A 8 4.60 -21.73 -8.90
N ALA A 9 4.78 -21.30 -7.65
CA ALA A 9 4.50 -19.94 -7.22
C ALA A 9 5.48 -18.93 -7.84
N ILE A 10 6.78 -19.24 -7.83
CA ILE A 10 7.83 -18.39 -8.43
C ILE A 10 7.66 -18.30 -9.95
N VAL A 11 7.34 -19.42 -10.62
CA VAL A 11 7.07 -19.42 -12.07
C VAL A 11 5.79 -18.66 -12.40
N ARG A 12 4.75 -18.70 -11.56
CA ARG A 12 3.52 -17.89 -11.73
C ARG A 12 3.78 -16.40 -11.53
N ILE A 13 4.58 -16.01 -10.55
CA ILE A 13 4.97 -14.61 -10.31
C ILE A 13 5.78 -14.10 -11.50
N LYS A 14 6.75 -14.88 -11.98
CA LYS A 14 7.56 -14.51 -13.15
C LYS A 14 6.70 -14.37 -14.41
N ARG A 15 5.74 -15.27 -14.63
CA ARG A 15 4.84 -15.23 -15.79
C ARG A 15 3.86 -14.04 -15.74
N ASN A 16 3.35 -13.68 -14.57
CA ASN A 16 2.51 -12.50 -14.38
C ASN A 16 3.28 -11.18 -14.59
N VAL A 17 4.53 -11.13 -14.14
CA VAL A 17 5.43 -9.98 -14.39
C VAL A 17 5.77 -9.87 -15.89
N ASP A 18 6.09 -10.99 -16.54
CA ASP A 18 6.36 -11.02 -17.99
C ASP A 18 5.11 -10.68 -18.82
N GLU A 19 3.89 -11.05 -18.38
CA GLU A 19 2.63 -10.63 -19.02
C GLU A 19 2.30 -9.15 -18.81
N CYS A 20 2.58 -8.58 -17.64
CA CYS A 20 2.46 -7.13 -17.39
C CYS A 20 3.46 -6.33 -18.25
N LEU A 21 4.68 -6.84 -18.43
CA LEU A 21 5.70 -6.23 -19.29
C LEU A 21 5.38 -6.39 -20.79
N ARG A 22 4.77 -7.51 -21.20
CA ARG A 22 4.35 -7.78 -22.58
C ARG A 22 3.07 -7.03 -22.98
N LYS A 23 2.16 -6.76 -22.03
CA LYS A 23 1.02 -5.84 -22.20
C LYS A 23 1.40 -4.36 -22.14
N GLY A 24 2.69 -4.04 -22.01
CA GLY A 24 3.23 -2.72 -22.28
C GLY A 24 2.85 -2.27 -23.69
N ASN A 25 1.71 -1.61 -23.80
CA ASN A 25 1.27 -0.92 -25.00
C ASN A 25 2.13 0.33 -25.13
N ARG A 26 3.36 0.13 -25.61
CA ARG A 26 4.45 1.09 -25.80
C ARG A 26 4.13 2.24 -26.79
N ARG A 27 2.86 2.45 -27.16
CA ARG A 27 2.47 3.44 -28.19
C ARG A 27 1.84 4.72 -27.66
N SER A 28 1.47 4.81 -26.38
CA SER A 28 0.77 6.00 -25.87
C SER A 28 1.62 6.96 -25.04
N PHE A 29 2.90 6.67 -24.80
CA PHE A 29 3.78 7.56 -24.00
C PHE A 29 4.76 8.40 -24.83
N LEU A 30 4.66 8.38 -26.17
CA LEU A 30 5.51 9.15 -27.09
C LEU A 30 4.72 10.12 -27.99
N LEU A 31 3.48 10.47 -27.62
CA LEU A 31 2.66 11.43 -28.37
C LEU A 31 1.93 12.41 -27.43
N ALA A 32 2.67 13.21 -26.67
CA ALA A 32 2.11 14.38 -25.99
C ALA A 32 3.17 15.45 -25.63
N VAL A 33 4.24 15.57 -26.43
CA VAL A 33 5.14 16.73 -26.39
C VAL A 33 5.35 17.19 -27.82
N ALA A 34 4.47 18.08 -28.28
CA ALA A 34 4.71 19.14 -29.28
C ALA A 34 3.38 19.65 -29.85
N ALA A 35 2.90 20.83 -29.41
CA ALA A 35 2.24 21.82 -30.27
C ALA A 35 1.98 23.13 -29.49
N ALA A 36 2.89 24.09 -29.72
CA ALA A 36 2.69 25.52 -29.91
C ALA A 36 1.82 26.36 -28.94
N ALA A 37 2.49 27.33 -28.32
CA ALA A 37 1.96 28.64 -27.94
C ALA A 37 1.39 29.40 -29.17
N VAL A 38 0.39 30.30 -29.04
CA VAL A 38 0.49 31.77 -28.80
C VAL A 38 -0.93 32.44 -28.93
N LEU A 39 -1.16 33.52 -28.16
CA LEU A 39 -1.95 34.75 -28.42
C LEU A 39 -3.43 34.91 -28.01
N SER A 40 -3.60 35.88 -27.09
CA SER A 40 -4.58 36.98 -27.02
C SER A 40 -6.08 36.67 -26.91
N ALA A 41 -6.71 37.21 -25.85
CA ALA A 41 -7.48 38.45 -25.99
C ALA A 41 -7.96 38.96 -24.63
N CYS A 42 -7.80 40.27 -24.47
CA CYS A 42 -8.42 41.12 -23.46
C CYS A 42 -9.96 41.01 -23.52
N GLY A 43 -10.62 41.03 -22.35
CA GLY A 43 -12.07 41.17 -22.23
C GLY A 43 -12.47 41.19 -20.76
N GLY A 44 -12.62 42.39 -20.19
CA GLY A 44 -12.99 42.59 -18.79
C GLY A 44 -14.51 42.62 -18.53
N GLY A 45 -14.85 42.72 -17.24
CA GLY A 45 -16.00 43.50 -16.76
C GLY A 45 -17.23 42.75 -16.25
N GLY A 46 -17.40 42.77 -14.91
CA GLY A 46 -18.66 43.18 -14.26
C GLY A 46 -19.64 42.09 -13.78
N GLY A 47 -20.13 42.25 -12.55
CA GLY A 47 -21.44 41.74 -12.13
C GLY A 47 -21.48 41.06 -10.76
N GLY A 48 -21.88 41.80 -9.73
CA GLY A 48 -22.12 41.27 -8.39
C GLY A 48 -23.32 40.33 -8.31
N GLY A 49 -23.23 39.37 -7.40
CA GLY A 49 -24.31 38.50 -6.98
C GLY A 49 -23.83 37.69 -5.79
N ALA A 50 -24.34 37.98 -4.60
CA ALA A 50 -24.11 37.20 -3.40
C ALA A 50 -24.79 35.83 -3.55
N SER A 51 -24.13 34.90 -4.23
CA SER A 51 -24.51 33.50 -4.24
C SER A 51 -23.92 32.86 -2.99
N ALA A 52 -24.78 32.19 -2.21
CA ALA A 52 -24.37 31.35 -1.09
C ALA A 52 -23.18 30.45 -1.48
N PRO A 53 -22.24 30.15 -0.57
CA PRO A 53 -21.14 29.26 -0.89
C PRO A 53 -21.73 27.97 -1.48
N PRO A 54 -21.28 27.51 -2.67
CA PRO A 54 -21.70 26.22 -3.17
C PRO A 54 -21.41 25.17 -2.09
N PRO A 55 -22.25 24.14 -1.89
CA PRO A 55 -21.87 23.04 -1.03
C PRO A 55 -20.54 22.52 -1.57
N SER A 56 -19.48 22.63 -0.76
CA SER A 56 -18.18 22.07 -1.10
C SER A 56 -18.39 20.57 -1.22
N THR A 57 -18.68 20.08 -2.43
CA THR A 57 -18.60 18.67 -2.78
C THR A 57 -17.14 18.31 -2.67
N SER A 58 -16.71 18.02 -1.44
CA SER A 58 -15.44 17.36 -1.19
C SER A 58 -15.54 16.01 -1.87
N THR A 59 -15.03 15.93 -3.10
CA THR A 59 -14.93 14.66 -3.82
C THR A 59 -14.10 13.74 -2.96
N THR A 60 -14.70 12.68 -2.43
CA THR A 60 -13.99 11.64 -1.69
C THR A 60 -13.90 10.38 -2.53
N VAL A 61 -12.85 9.61 -2.26
CA VAL A 61 -12.52 8.34 -2.89
C VAL A 61 -12.39 7.28 -1.80
N ASN A 62 -12.73 6.03 -2.12
CA ASN A 62 -12.71 4.97 -1.11
C ASN A 62 -11.44 4.13 -1.24
N ILE A 63 -10.77 3.92 -0.11
CA ILE A 63 -9.76 2.89 0.03
C ILE A 63 -10.45 1.69 0.66
N THR A 64 -10.48 0.58 -0.07
CA THR A 64 -11.00 -0.71 0.40
C THR A 64 -9.87 -1.70 0.58
N GLY A 65 -10.09 -2.77 1.32
CA GLY A 65 -9.08 -3.80 1.47
C GLY A 65 -9.51 -4.94 2.36
N SER A 66 -8.59 -5.89 2.53
CA SER A 66 -8.80 -7.03 3.41
C SER A 66 -7.55 -7.43 4.16
N LEU A 67 -7.76 -7.96 5.36
CA LEU A 67 -6.80 -8.68 6.19
C LEU A 67 -7.06 -10.20 6.18
N SER A 68 -7.92 -10.70 5.28
CA SER A 68 -8.42 -12.08 5.31
C SER A 68 -7.35 -13.17 5.12
N SER A 69 -6.17 -12.85 4.58
CA SER A 69 -5.01 -13.76 4.60
C SER A 69 -4.39 -13.95 6.00
N LEU A 70 -4.78 -13.12 6.96
CA LEU A 70 -4.36 -13.12 8.37
C LEU A 70 -5.50 -13.50 9.30
N ALA A 71 -6.72 -13.68 8.76
CA ALA A 71 -7.88 -14.06 9.54
C ALA A 71 -7.70 -15.48 10.11
N LYS A 72 -8.45 -15.77 11.17
CA LYS A 72 -8.44 -17.07 11.80
C LYS A 72 -8.70 -18.17 10.78
N ALA A 73 -7.74 -19.09 10.64
CA ALA A 73 -7.96 -20.30 9.86
C ALA A 73 -9.23 -20.97 10.39
N LYS A 74 -10.15 -21.32 9.47
CA LYS A 74 -11.32 -22.14 9.82
C LYS A 74 -10.80 -23.38 10.57
N PRO A 75 -11.44 -23.80 11.69
CA PRO A 75 -11.01 -25.00 12.40
C PRO A 75 -10.94 -26.17 11.42
N SER A 76 -9.73 -26.69 11.20
CA SER A 76 -9.54 -27.89 10.41
C SER A 76 -9.95 -29.09 11.27
N ALA A 77 -10.76 -29.98 10.72
CA ALA A 77 -11.06 -31.27 11.35
C ALA A 77 -9.84 -32.23 11.30
N ASP A 78 -8.74 -31.84 10.64
CA ASP A 78 -7.50 -32.60 10.57
C ASP A 78 -6.57 -32.24 11.77
N PRO A 79 -6.34 -33.16 12.71
CA PRO A 79 -5.45 -32.93 13.87
C PRO A 79 -4.00 -32.64 13.48
N ALA A 80 -3.54 -33.01 12.28
CA ALA A 80 -2.19 -32.68 11.79
C ALA A 80 -2.06 -31.20 11.34
N SER A 81 -3.17 -30.51 11.09
CA SER A 81 -3.21 -29.09 10.71
C SER A 81 -3.29 -28.15 11.92
N ALA A 82 -3.61 -28.66 13.11
CA ALA A 82 -3.73 -27.84 14.33
C ALA A 82 -2.40 -27.15 14.69
N ASN A 83 -1.27 -27.79 14.37
CA ASN A 83 0.07 -27.29 14.71
C ASN A 83 0.71 -26.36 13.66
N ARG A 84 0.06 -26.13 12.49
CA ARG A 84 0.49 -25.11 11.51
C ARG A 84 -0.28 -23.79 11.61
N SER A 85 -1.16 -23.67 12.61
CA SER A 85 -1.89 -22.44 12.86
C SER A 85 -1.00 -21.50 13.68
N ALA A 86 -0.18 -20.68 13.00
CA ALA A 86 0.33 -19.47 13.62
C ALA A 86 -0.86 -18.74 14.25
N SER A 87 -0.74 -18.31 15.51
CA SER A 87 -1.80 -17.66 16.29
C SER A 87 -2.64 -16.74 15.41
N ALA A 88 -3.83 -17.23 15.07
CA ALA A 88 -4.82 -16.49 14.33
C ALA A 88 -5.23 -15.27 15.17
N ILE A 89 -4.81 -14.09 14.74
CA ILE A 89 -5.20 -12.84 15.38
C ILE A 89 -6.60 -12.50 14.91
N ASP A 90 -7.49 -12.17 15.84
CA ASP A 90 -8.78 -11.60 15.50
C ASP A 90 -8.61 -10.12 15.18
N TRP A 91 -8.77 -9.79 13.89
CA TRP A 91 -8.73 -8.42 13.39
C TRP A 91 -10.12 -7.79 13.33
N ALA A 92 -11.18 -8.50 13.71
CA ALA A 92 -12.51 -7.92 13.79
C ALA A 92 -12.52 -6.76 14.79
N ALA A 93 -13.17 -5.66 14.41
CA ALA A 93 -13.22 -4.42 15.18
C ALA A 93 -11.86 -3.74 15.43
N ALA A 94 -10.79 -4.15 14.72
CA ALA A 94 -9.52 -3.44 14.74
C ALA A 94 -9.69 -1.99 14.26
N VAL A 95 -8.97 -1.07 14.91
CA VAL A 95 -9.02 0.37 14.58
C VAL A 95 -8.20 0.61 13.33
N LEU A 96 -8.80 1.24 12.32
CA LEU A 96 -8.15 1.64 11.09
C LEU A 96 -8.00 3.16 11.03
N GLN A 97 -6.81 3.63 10.67
CA GLN A 97 -6.53 5.03 10.42
C GLN A 97 -5.83 5.19 9.08
N VAL A 98 -6.19 6.23 8.35
CA VAL A 98 -5.47 6.69 7.17
C VAL A 98 -4.75 7.98 7.53
N VAL A 99 -3.42 7.95 7.43
CA VAL A 99 -2.52 9.06 7.75
C VAL A 99 -1.92 9.57 6.46
N ASP A 100 -1.92 10.88 6.24
CA ASP A 100 -1.24 11.48 5.10
C ASP A 100 0.27 11.62 5.30
N ALA A 101 0.97 12.00 4.23
CA ALA A 101 2.42 12.22 4.30
C ALA A 101 2.83 13.40 5.19
N SER A 102 1.91 14.28 5.60
CA SER A 102 2.18 15.32 6.59
C SER A 102 2.09 14.80 8.03
N GLY A 103 1.61 13.57 8.22
CA GLY A 103 1.42 12.95 9.53
C GLY A 103 0.03 13.19 10.12
N VAL A 104 -0.92 13.71 9.32
CA VAL A 104 -2.28 14.00 9.78
C VAL A 104 -3.19 12.81 9.52
N VAL A 105 -4.01 12.44 10.50
CA VAL A 105 -5.07 11.43 10.31
C VAL A 105 -6.20 12.06 9.50
N ILE A 106 -6.42 11.57 8.30
CA ILE A 106 -7.42 12.10 7.34
C ILE A 106 -8.65 11.18 7.19
N GLY A 107 -8.60 9.98 7.76
CA GLY A 107 -9.68 9.01 7.71
C GLY A 107 -9.57 8.01 8.84
N THR A 108 -10.71 7.55 9.34
CA THR A 108 -10.81 6.53 10.37
C THR A 108 -11.86 5.50 9.99
N GLY A 109 -11.66 4.25 10.37
CA GLY A 109 -12.61 3.18 10.16
C GLY A 109 -12.37 2.02 11.11
N THR A 110 -13.13 0.95 10.91
CA THR A 110 -12.97 -0.31 11.64
C THR A 110 -12.95 -1.46 10.67
N VAL A 111 -12.20 -2.51 11.01
CA VAL A 111 -12.21 -3.75 10.25
C VAL A 111 -13.47 -4.56 10.59
N HIS A 112 -14.17 -5.03 9.56
CA HIS A 112 -15.38 -5.85 9.71
C HIS A 112 -15.03 -7.28 10.16
N ALA A 113 -16.04 -8.03 10.61
CA ALA A 113 -15.85 -9.41 11.07
C ALA A 113 -15.31 -10.36 9.98
N ASP A 114 -15.51 -10.04 8.70
CA ASP A 114 -14.97 -10.79 7.56
C ASP A 114 -13.51 -10.41 7.23
N GLY A 115 -12.91 -9.49 7.99
CA GLY A 115 -11.56 -8.97 7.79
C GLY A 115 -11.45 -7.88 6.72
N THR A 116 -12.56 -7.42 6.14
CA THR A 116 -12.57 -6.35 5.15
C THR A 116 -12.71 -4.98 5.78
N TYR A 117 -12.30 -3.94 5.06
CA TYR A 117 -12.50 -2.55 5.48
C TYR A 117 -12.77 -1.64 4.29
N SER A 118 -13.39 -0.49 4.58
CA SER A 118 -13.57 0.62 3.64
C SER A 118 -13.45 1.94 4.39
N VAL A 119 -12.69 2.87 3.84
CA VAL A 119 -12.51 4.21 4.41
C VAL A 119 -12.55 5.24 3.28
N SER A 120 -13.31 6.30 3.49
CA SER A 120 -13.45 7.40 2.54
C SER A 120 -12.45 8.49 2.88
N VAL A 121 -11.68 8.95 1.90
CA VAL A 121 -10.64 9.96 2.04
C VAL A 121 -10.67 10.92 0.86
N PRO A 122 -10.18 12.16 0.99
CA PRO A 122 -9.98 13.03 -0.16
C PRO A 122 -8.92 12.43 -1.11
N PRO A 123 -8.96 12.76 -2.42
CA PRO A 123 -7.87 12.45 -3.32
C PRO A 123 -6.54 13.06 -2.85
N GLY A 124 -5.45 12.32 -2.96
CA GLY A 124 -4.14 12.77 -2.50
C GLY A 124 -3.01 11.83 -2.89
N SER A 125 -1.76 12.27 -2.74
CA SER A 125 -0.63 11.61 -3.39
C SER A 125 0.08 10.54 -2.55
N ASN A 126 -0.07 10.52 -1.22
CA ASN A 126 0.65 9.58 -0.35
C ASN A 126 -0.12 9.36 0.95
N TYR A 127 -0.61 8.14 1.15
CA TYR A 127 -1.29 7.75 2.38
C TYR A 127 -0.63 6.52 3.02
N PHE A 128 -0.77 6.45 4.34
CA PHE A 128 -0.42 5.29 5.15
C PHE A 128 -1.68 4.76 5.80
N ILE A 129 -1.95 3.48 5.60
CA ILE A 129 -2.99 2.77 6.33
C ILE A 129 -2.34 2.20 7.58
N ARG A 130 -2.95 2.41 8.74
CA ARG A 130 -2.62 1.78 10.00
C ARG A 130 -3.81 0.95 10.45
N VAL A 131 -3.55 -0.29 10.86
CA VAL A 131 -4.57 -1.16 11.44
C VAL A 131 -4.06 -1.68 12.76
N GLN A 132 -4.78 -1.39 13.85
CA GLN A 132 -4.37 -1.73 15.20
C GLN A 132 -5.38 -2.67 15.88
N ALA A 133 -4.90 -3.80 16.39
CA ALA A 133 -5.64 -4.75 17.20
C ALA A 133 -4.85 -5.03 18.50
N GLY A 134 -5.27 -4.42 19.61
CA GLY A 134 -4.51 -4.45 20.87
C GLY A 134 -3.10 -3.87 20.68
N ASN A 135 -2.08 -4.68 20.97
CA ASN A 135 -0.66 -4.30 20.83
C ASN A 135 -0.08 -4.55 19.43
N LEU A 136 -0.88 -5.08 18.50
CA LEU A 136 -0.44 -5.38 17.15
C LEU A 136 -0.79 -4.23 16.22
N LEU A 137 0.17 -3.85 15.39
CA LEU A 137 0.04 -2.78 14.42
C LEU A 137 0.51 -3.26 13.06
N LEU A 138 -0.36 -3.15 12.06
CA LEU A 138 -0.01 -3.34 10.66
C LEU A 138 -0.06 -2.02 9.92
N LYS A 139 0.80 -1.90 8.91
CA LYS A 139 0.89 -0.72 8.06
C LYS A 139 0.85 -1.08 6.58
N ALA A 140 0.38 -0.15 5.77
CA ALA A 140 0.54 -0.20 4.32
C ALA A 140 0.76 1.22 3.79
N PHE A 141 1.54 1.32 2.72
CA PHE A 141 1.73 2.56 1.98
C PHE A 141 0.88 2.53 0.71
N VAL A 142 0.23 3.65 0.41
CA VAL A 142 -0.64 3.82 -0.75
C VAL A 142 -0.13 5.02 -1.56
N PRO A 143 0.60 4.78 -2.65
CA PRO A 143 1.10 5.84 -3.51
C PRO A 143 -0.04 6.33 -4.40
N SER A 144 -0.49 7.55 -4.17
CA SER A 144 -1.52 8.26 -4.92
C SER A 144 -2.89 7.59 -4.96
N VAL A 145 -3.88 8.30 -4.42
CA VAL A 145 -5.28 7.91 -4.44
C VAL A 145 -6.04 9.03 -5.14
N THR A 146 -6.21 8.92 -6.46
CA THR A 146 -7.03 9.84 -7.27
C THR A 146 -8.38 9.24 -7.65
N ALA A 147 -8.55 7.93 -7.41
CA ALA A 147 -9.76 7.16 -7.56
C ALA A 147 -9.81 6.08 -6.47
N SER A 148 -10.97 5.43 -6.30
CA SER A 148 -11.10 4.35 -5.33
C SER A 148 -10.10 3.22 -5.60
N ALA A 149 -9.41 2.77 -4.56
CA ALA A 149 -8.31 1.82 -4.64
C ALA A 149 -8.52 0.66 -3.65
N THR A 150 -8.01 -0.52 -4.01
CA THR A 150 -8.01 -1.68 -3.11
C THR A 150 -6.60 -1.98 -2.63
N VAL A 151 -6.42 -2.05 -1.30
CA VAL A 151 -5.12 -2.26 -0.64
C VAL A 151 -5.27 -3.34 0.42
N ASN A 152 -4.65 -4.49 0.23
CA ASN A 152 -4.65 -5.54 1.26
C ASN A 152 -3.52 -5.28 2.25
N VAL A 153 -3.84 -5.29 3.55
CA VAL A 153 -2.86 -5.07 4.61
C VAL A 153 -2.32 -6.42 5.06
N THR A 154 -1.00 -6.60 4.99
CA THR A 154 -0.30 -7.85 5.33
C THR A 154 0.98 -7.55 6.13
N PRO A 155 1.60 -8.56 6.75
CA PRO A 155 2.93 -8.40 7.33
C PRO A 155 3.96 -7.89 6.31
N THR A 156 3.83 -8.30 5.04
CA THR A 156 4.71 -7.83 3.95
C THR A 156 4.52 -6.34 3.67
N THR A 157 3.29 -5.83 3.60
CA THR A 157 3.08 -4.37 3.43
C THR A 157 3.61 -3.58 4.62
N THR A 158 3.53 -4.16 5.82
CA THR A 158 4.09 -3.53 7.03
C THR A 158 5.61 -3.48 6.96
N ALA A 159 6.25 -4.57 6.51
CA ALA A 159 7.70 -4.60 6.27
C ALA A 159 8.13 -3.55 5.23
N HIS A 160 7.36 -3.35 4.14
CA HIS A 160 7.65 -2.30 3.16
C HIS A 160 7.65 -0.90 3.80
N VAL A 161 6.71 -0.61 4.70
CA VAL A 161 6.65 0.68 5.41
C VAL A 161 7.83 0.84 6.39
N ILE A 162 8.27 -0.24 7.04
CA ILE A 162 9.46 -0.21 7.92
C ILE A 162 10.72 0.07 7.11
N VAL A 163 10.89 -0.62 5.98
CA VAL A 163 12.01 -0.38 5.06
C VAL A 163 11.99 1.06 4.56
N LEU A 164 10.83 1.55 4.15
CA LEU A 164 10.64 2.95 3.75
C LEU A 164 11.06 3.92 4.86
N ALA A 165 10.63 3.70 6.11
CA ALA A 165 11.03 4.53 7.24
C ALA A 165 12.56 4.58 7.41
N GLY A 166 13.22 3.43 7.30
CA GLY A 166 14.68 3.34 7.36
C GLY A 166 15.39 4.10 6.23
N VAL A 167 14.87 3.99 5.00
CA VAL A 167 15.41 4.69 3.82
C VAL A 167 15.24 6.21 3.95
N LEU A 168 14.12 6.65 4.52
CA LEU A 168 13.84 8.07 4.76
C LEU A 168 14.57 8.64 5.99
N GLY A 169 15.24 7.80 6.79
CA GLY A 169 15.90 8.22 8.03
C GLY A 169 14.94 8.71 9.11
N VAL A 170 13.68 8.26 9.09
CA VAL A 170 12.65 8.65 10.07
C VAL A 170 12.38 7.51 11.04
N ALA A 171 12.00 7.85 12.28
CA ALA A 171 11.76 6.86 13.31
C ALA A 171 10.66 5.86 12.93
N ASN A 172 9.53 6.34 12.38
CA ASN A 172 8.40 5.50 11.96
C ASN A 172 7.52 6.17 10.89
N ALA A 173 7.69 5.80 9.62
CA ALA A 173 6.80 6.28 8.56
C ALA A 173 5.34 5.86 8.81
N GLY A 174 4.42 6.76 8.49
CA GLY A 174 2.98 6.55 8.61
C GLY A 174 2.45 6.52 10.04
N GLU A 175 3.22 6.93 11.05
CA GLU A 175 2.68 7.22 12.38
C GLU A 175 2.01 8.60 12.41
N PRO A 176 0.89 8.77 13.15
CA PRO A 176 0.33 10.08 13.40
C PRO A 176 1.37 11.02 14.00
N GLY A 177 1.47 12.23 13.47
CA GLY A 177 2.47 13.23 13.86
C GLY A 177 3.85 13.07 13.21
N VAL A 178 4.10 12.02 12.41
CA VAL A 178 5.36 11.86 11.68
C VAL A 178 5.20 12.33 10.23
N SER A 179 5.75 13.51 9.93
CA SER A 179 5.77 14.07 8.58
C SER A 179 6.89 13.46 7.73
N VAL A 180 6.55 13.03 6.53
CA VAL A 180 7.47 12.45 5.52
C VAL A 180 7.29 13.10 4.13
N SER A 181 6.48 14.16 4.02
CA SER A 181 6.10 14.81 2.76
C SER A 181 7.30 15.18 1.88
N THR A 182 8.32 15.85 2.43
CA THR A 182 9.54 16.22 1.70
C THR A 182 10.37 14.99 1.32
N ALA A 183 10.50 14.04 2.24
CA ALA A 183 11.33 12.84 2.05
C ALA A 183 10.73 11.86 1.02
N LEU A 184 9.40 11.76 0.92
CA LEU A 184 8.73 10.91 -0.07
C LEU A 184 8.78 11.47 -1.48
N SER A 185 8.87 12.79 -1.64
CA SER A 185 8.90 13.43 -2.97
C SER A 185 10.14 13.06 -3.79
N SER A 186 11.20 12.56 -3.15
CA SER A 186 12.47 12.16 -3.76
C SER A 186 12.68 10.64 -3.88
N VAL A 187 11.73 9.80 -3.47
CA VAL A 187 11.95 8.35 -3.36
C VAL A 187 11.00 7.54 -4.24
N ASN A 188 11.56 6.79 -5.19
CA ASN A 188 10.86 5.72 -5.90
C ASN A 188 10.93 4.44 -5.06
N VAL A 189 9.88 4.19 -4.27
CA VAL A 189 9.82 3.07 -3.30
C VAL A 189 10.02 1.71 -3.98
N ASP A 190 9.48 1.51 -5.20
CA ASP A 190 9.65 0.25 -5.93
C ASP A 190 11.09 0.03 -6.40
N ALA A 191 11.77 1.09 -6.83
CA ALA A 191 13.19 1.02 -7.19
C ALA A 191 14.08 0.72 -5.99
N VAL A 192 13.77 1.30 -4.83
CA VAL A 192 14.51 1.05 -3.58
C VAL A 192 14.28 -0.38 -3.08
N VAL A 193 13.04 -0.88 -3.11
CA VAL A 193 12.75 -2.28 -2.76
C VAL A 193 13.49 -3.23 -3.69
N MET A 194 13.58 -2.94 -4.99
CA MET A 194 14.40 -3.72 -5.93
C MET A 194 15.90 -3.67 -5.58
N GLN A 195 16.46 -2.51 -5.25
CA GLN A 195 17.86 -2.40 -4.85
C GLN A 195 18.19 -3.16 -3.56
N ILE A 196 17.33 -3.08 -2.55
CA ILE A 196 17.50 -3.81 -1.29
C ILE A 196 17.39 -5.31 -1.54
N THR A 197 16.42 -5.74 -2.33
CA THR A 197 16.20 -7.17 -2.63
C THR A 197 17.32 -7.75 -3.51
N ALA A 198 17.90 -6.94 -4.40
CA ALA A 198 19.04 -7.32 -5.24
C ALA A 198 20.38 -7.27 -4.50
N ASN A 199 20.42 -6.79 -3.25
CA ASN A 199 21.66 -6.72 -2.48
C ASN A 199 22.18 -8.14 -2.16
N PRO A 200 23.40 -8.50 -2.60
CA PRO A 200 23.93 -9.85 -2.42
C PRO A 200 24.05 -10.26 -0.96
N ASN A 201 24.23 -9.30 -0.03
CA ASN A 201 24.30 -9.58 1.40
C ASN A 201 22.93 -10.00 1.95
N VAL A 202 21.84 -9.38 1.48
CA VAL A 202 20.47 -9.76 1.84
C VAL A 202 20.15 -11.15 1.30
N ALA A 203 20.54 -11.43 0.04
CA ALA A 203 20.39 -12.74 -0.56
C ALA A 203 21.19 -13.83 0.17
N ALA A 204 22.41 -13.53 0.62
CA ALA A 204 23.26 -14.46 1.37
C ALA A 204 22.65 -14.79 2.74
N VAL A 205 22.18 -13.78 3.49
CA VAL A 205 21.51 -13.99 4.80
C VAL A 205 20.23 -14.79 4.63
N ALA A 206 19.41 -14.49 3.63
CA ALA A 206 18.20 -15.26 3.34
C ALA A 206 18.50 -16.74 3.03
N THR A 207 19.58 -17.00 2.27
CA THR A 207 20.02 -18.35 1.94
C THR A 207 20.51 -19.11 3.17
N MET A 208 21.30 -18.46 4.03
CA MET A 208 21.78 -19.06 5.30
C MET A 208 20.64 -19.38 6.25
N LEU A 209 19.66 -18.49 6.37
CA LEU A 209 18.49 -18.70 7.22
C LEU A 209 17.65 -19.88 6.71
N ALA A 210 17.43 -19.97 5.39
CA ALA A 210 16.72 -21.07 4.77
C ALA A 210 17.42 -22.42 4.99
N ALA A 211 18.75 -22.46 4.92
CA ALA A 211 19.55 -23.65 5.20
C ALA A 211 19.40 -24.10 6.66
N ASN A 212 19.45 -23.16 7.62
CA ASN A 212 19.32 -23.46 9.05
C ASN A 212 17.92 -24.01 9.40
N ILE A 213 16.87 -23.47 8.78
CA ILE A 213 15.50 -23.96 8.95
C ILE A 213 15.35 -25.36 8.36
N ALA A 214 16.02 -25.66 7.25
CA ALA A 214 15.95 -26.98 6.61
C ALA A 214 16.75 -28.07 7.35
N SER A 215 17.72 -27.69 8.18
CA SER A 215 18.53 -28.61 9.00
C SER A 215 17.97 -28.82 10.42
N SER A 216 16.88 -28.15 10.78
CA SER A 216 16.18 -28.25 12.07
C SER A 216 14.96 -29.16 11.95
#